data_AF-B5YLU5-F1
#
_entry.id   AF-B5YLU5-F1
#
_cell.length_a   1.000
_cell.length_b   1.000
_cell.length_c   1.000
_cell.angle_alpha   90.00
_cell.angle_beta   90.00
_cell.angle_gamma   90.00
#
_symmetry.space_group_name_H-M   'P 1'
#
loop_
_entity.id
_entity.type
_entity.pdbx_description
1 polymer ?
#
loop_
_entity_poly.entity_id
_entity_poly.type
_entity_poly.pdbx_seq_one_letter_code
_entity_poly.pdbx_strand_id
1 'polypeptide(L)'
;MLNTNNQHSQETIQLTWIGHSTTIVHLPGNFIILTDPHFSNYAGPKRRNDPPAMGVADLPDMIDCVLISHDHMDHLDYWSILELIDSNKVKFWVVPLGIKSWLMDRAGVSPEDIVELEWWEGEQQCKRGDSNKHELVITCAPAQHWCSRSPFDRNRRLWCSWAVRATPSAAKSIETTTHSQPRSHSFYFAGDTGLPPEFPLHHQIGDRLGPFDLAAIPIGAYEPNWFMRESHCNPAEAVKIHQAVRARRSVAIHFDTFDLADEPREEPPQLLLKEV
;
A
#
# COMPACT_ATOMS: atom_id res chain seq x y z
N MET A 1 20.08 -30.04 9.50
CA MET A 1 19.47 -30.05 8.17
C MET A 1 18.00 -29.73 8.35
N LEU A 2 17.61 -28.46 8.23
CA LEU A 2 16.21 -28.05 8.26
C LEU A 2 15.65 -28.28 6.85
N ASN A 3 14.59 -29.07 6.79
CA ASN A 3 13.95 -29.55 5.58
C ASN A 3 13.15 -28.40 4.94
N THR A 4 13.77 -27.62 4.05
CA THR A 4 13.13 -26.54 3.28
C THR A 4 12.40 -27.14 2.09
N ASN A 5 11.23 -27.73 2.30
CA ASN A 5 10.33 -28.12 1.21
C ASN A 5 8.89 -28.22 1.73
N ASN A 6 8.35 -27.07 2.12
CA ASN A 6 6.90 -26.94 2.26
C ASN A 6 6.46 -25.60 1.65
N GLN A 7 6.64 -25.45 0.34
CA GLN A 7 5.92 -24.44 -0.45
C GLN A 7 4.45 -24.86 -0.54
N HIS A 8 3.71 -24.73 0.56
CA HIS A 8 2.26 -24.61 0.43
C HIS A 8 1.99 -23.29 -0.29
N SER A 9 1.32 -23.35 -1.44
CA SER A 9 0.80 -22.16 -2.10
C SER A 9 0.04 -21.32 -1.08
N GLN A 10 0.39 -20.05 -0.93
CA GLN A 10 -0.36 -19.13 -0.07
C GLN A 10 -1.78 -19.01 -0.63
N GLU A 11 -2.75 -19.71 -0.04
CA GLU A 11 -4.16 -19.65 -0.45
C GLU A 11 -4.91 -18.49 0.20
N THR A 12 -4.29 -17.81 1.16
CA THR A 12 -4.89 -16.72 1.93
C THR A 12 -4.09 -15.43 1.79
N ILE A 13 -4.77 -14.30 1.90
CA ILE A 13 -4.12 -12.99 2.04
C ILE A 13 -3.52 -12.85 3.45
N GLN A 14 -2.26 -12.41 3.53
CA GLN A 14 -1.58 -12.10 4.79
C GLN A 14 -0.94 -10.71 4.69
N LEU A 15 -0.99 -9.96 5.78
CA LEU A 15 -0.36 -8.63 5.86
C LEU A 15 0.50 -8.57 7.12
N THR A 16 1.73 -8.12 6.93
CA THR A 16 2.67 -7.77 8.01
C THR A 16 2.86 -6.26 8.01
N TRP A 17 2.53 -5.61 9.13
CA TRP A 17 2.80 -4.18 9.30
C TRP A 17 4.23 -3.98 9.81
N ILE A 18 5.05 -3.26 9.05
CA ILE A 18 6.44 -2.95 9.43
C ILE A 18 6.50 -1.66 10.27
N GLY A 19 5.54 -0.76 10.08
CA GLY A 19 5.43 0.53 10.74
C GLY A 19 5.13 1.64 9.74
N HIS A 20 4.55 2.74 10.21
CA HIS A 20 3.99 3.82 9.40
C HIS A 20 3.01 3.29 8.34
N SER A 21 3.24 3.56 7.07
CA SER A 21 2.49 3.03 5.92
C SER A 21 3.18 1.86 5.22
N THR A 22 4.25 1.33 5.81
CA THR A 22 4.99 0.19 5.27
C THR A 22 4.34 -1.14 5.65
N THR A 23 3.88 -1.89 4.64
CA THR A 23 3.29 -3.22 4.81
C THR A 23 3.86 -4.22 3.80
N ILE A 24 4.01 -5.47 4.23
CA ILE A 24 4.25 -6.61 3.32
C ILE A 24 2.93 -7.35 3.16
N VAL A 25 2.48 -7.55 1.92
CA VAL A 25 1.24 -8.25 1.62
C VAL A 25 1.55 -9.48 0.78
N HIS A 26 1.21 -10.65 1.32
CA HIS A 26 1.24 -11.91 0.61
C HIS A 26 -0.13 -12.21 0.01
N LEU A 27 -0.16 -12.49 -1.28
CA LEU A 27 -1.36 -12.79 -2.06
C LEU A 27 -1.23 -14.15 -2.77
N PRO A 28 -2.35 -14.81 -3.12
CA PRO A 28 -2.32 -16.07 -3.84
C PRO A 28 -1.59 -16.02 -5.17
N GLY A 29 -0.93 -17.13 -5.51
CA GLY A 29 0.05 -17.17 -6.61
C GLY A 29 1.46 -16.75 -6.16
N ASN A 30 1.69 -16.73 -4.85
CA ASN A 30 2.93 -16.29 -4.22
C ASN A 30 3.33 -14.87 -4.65
N PHE A 31 2.35 -13.98 -4.79
CA PHE A 31 2.63 -12.56 -5.01
C PHE A 31 2.99 -11.90 -3.67
N ILE A 32 4.07 -11.14 -3.65
CA ILE A 32 4.52 -10.39 -2.47
C ILE A 32 4.64 -8.93 -2.86
N ILE A 33 3.94 -8.07 -2.12
CA ILE A 33 3.89 -6.63 -2.37
C ILE A 33 4.41 -5.89 -1.13
N LEU A 34 5.21 -4.85 -1.36
CA LEU A 34 5.64 -3.92 -0.32
C LEU A 34 5.00 -2.55 -0.59
N THR A 35 4.39 -1.92 0.41
CA THR A 35 3.81 -0.58 0.28
C THR A 35 4.70 0.46 0.94
N ASP A 36 4.84 1.65 0.36
CA ASP A 36 5.50 2.85 0.91
C ASP A 36 6.66 2.52 1.87
N PRO A 37 7.75 1.90 1.38
CA PRO A 37 8.83 1.42 2.23
C PRO A 37 9.58 2.56 2.91
N HIS A 38 9.58 2.53 4.24
CA HIS A 38 10.31 3.47 5.07
C HIS A 38 10.99 2.75 6.24
N PHE A 39 12.26 2.40 6.06
CA PHE A 39 13.15 1.77 7.04
C PHE A 39 14.08 2.76 7.74
N SER A 40 14.21 3.99 7.23
CA SER A 40 15.04 5.04 7.85
C SER A 40 14.52 5.53 9.20
N ASN A 41 15.45 6.09 9.97
CA ASN A 41 15.17 6.74 11.26
C ASN A 41 14.52 8.13 11.13
N TYR A 42 14.45 8.70 9.92
CA TYR A 42 13.93 10.05 9.71
C TYR A 42 13.08 10.14 8.46
N ALA A 43 12.01 10.93 8.56
CA ALA A 43 11.25 11.46 7.44
C ALA A 43 11.44 12.98 7.43
N GLY A 44 12.38 13.46 6.60
CA GLY A 44 12.81 14.87 6.65
C GLY A 44 13.35 15.25 8.03
N PRO A 45 12.84 16.31 8.68
CA PRO A 45 13.28 16.69 10.03
C PRO A 45 12.68 15.83 11.14
N LYS A 46 11.71 14.96 10.83
CA LYS A 46 10.95 14.18 11.82
C LYS A 46 11.66 12.87 12.11
N ARG A 47 12.00 12.65 13.38
CA ARG A 47 12.62 11.41 13.84
C ARG A 47 11.55 10.35 14.07
N ARG A 48 11.86 9.11 13.68
CA ARG A 48 11.04 7.93 13.94
C ARG A 48 11.00 7.64 15.45
N ASN A 49 9.82 7.29 15.94
CA ASN A 49 9.58 6.94 17.34
C ASN A 49 10.19 5.58 17.69
N ASP A 50 9.85 4.56 16.90
CA ASP A 50 10.31 3.18 17.07
C ASP A 50 10.93 2.65 15.77
N PRO A 51 11.93 1.76 15.83
CA PRO A 51 12.51 1.15 14.65
C PRO A 51 11.44 0.39 13.84
N PRO A 52 11.64 0.19 12.53
CA PRO A 52 10.77 -0.70 11.75
C PRO A 52 10.78 -2.10 12.37
N ALA A 53 9.66 -2.81 12.29
CA ALA A 53 9.51 -4.15 12.87
C ALA A 53 10.51 -5.18 12.29
N MET A 54 11.05 -4.90 11.10
CA MET A 54 12.12 -5.65 10.44
C MET A 54 12.89 -4.76 9.48
N GLY A 55 14.14 -5.10 9.16
CA GLY A 55 14.96 -4.39 8.18
C GLY A 55 14.82 -4.95 6.75
N VAL A 56 15.46 -4.31 5.77
CA VAL A 56 15.44 -4.78 4.36
C VAL A 56 16.06 -6.18 4.23
N ALA A 57 17.09 -6.49 5.03
CA ALA A 57 17.74 -7.80 5.05
C ALA A 57 16.77 -8.94 5.39
N ASP A 58 15.78 -8.68 6.26
CA ASP A 58 14.82 -9.66 6.75
C ASP A 58 13.59 -9.83 5.84
N LEU A 59 13.46 -8.98 4.80
CA LEU A 59 12.38 -9.08 3.83
C LEU A 59 12.47 -10.40 3.03
N PRO A 60 11.35 -10.88 2.46
CA PRO A 60 11.38 -12.01 1.53
C PRO A 60 12.43 -11.84 0.42
N ASP A 61 13.03 -12.94 -0.02
CA ASP A 61 14.08 -12.94 -1.06
C ASP A 61 13.62 -12.35 -2.39
N MET A 62 12.30 -12.28 -2.61
CA MET A 62 11.71 -11.70 -3.80
C MET A 62 10.39 -11.00 -3.45
N ILE A 63 10.33 -9.72 -3.78
CA ILE A 63 9.16 -8.85 -3.73
C ILE A 63 8.77 -8.56 -5.18
N ASP A 64 7.53 -8.88 -5.53
CA ASP A 64 7.07 -8.71 -6.90
C ASP A 64 6.93 -7.25 -7.27
N CYS A 65 6.38 -6.43 -6.38
CA CYS A 65 6.40 -5.00 -6.59
C CYS A 65 6.42 -4.21 -5.30
N VAL A 66 7.00 -3.01 -5.41
CA VAL A 66 6.80 -1.94 -4.44
C VAL A 66 5.71 -1.01 -4.97
N LEU A 67 4.75 -0.66 -4.13
CA LEU A 67 3.73 0.34 -4.42
C LEU A 67 4.08 1.63 -3.66
N ILE A 68 4.20 2.74 -4.39
CA ILE A 68 4.38 4.08 -3.81
C ILE A 68 3.08 4.85 -3.96
N SER A 69 2.48 5.35 -2.88
CA SER A 69 1.24 6.14 -2.95
C SER A 69 1.47 7.58 -3.40
N HIS A 70 2.50 8.23 -2.87
CA HIS A 70 2.82 9.62 -3.14
C HIS A 70 4.26 9.94 -2.72
N ASP A 71 4.68 11.19 -2.92
CA ASP A 71 6.10 11.55 -2.86
C ASP A 71 6.54 12.22 -1.55
N HIS A 72 5.74 12.25 -0.49
CA HIS A 72 6.19 12.78 0.80
C HIS A 72 7.33 11.96 1.38
N MET A 73 8.15 12.58 2.24
CA MET A 73 9.40 11.97 2.74
C MET A 73 9.16 10.72 3.60
N ASP A 74 8.01 10.63 4.25
CA ASP A 74 7.59 9.52 5.09
C ASP A 74 6.97 8.35 4.30
N HIS A 75 6.66 8.54 3.01
CA HIS A 75 6.14 7.49 2.10
C HIS A 75 7.12 7.10 0.98
N LEU A 76 7.99 8.03 0.59
CA LEU A 76 9.05 7.84 -0.40
C LEU A 76 10.39 8.20 0.24
N ASP A 77 10.90 7.26 1.04
CA ASP A 77 12.19 7.38 1.72
C ASP A 77 13.35 6.99 0.79
N TYR A 78 14.19 7.98 0.49
CA TYR A 78 15.32 7.81 -0.42
C TYR A 78 16.27 6.69 0.01
N TRP A 79 16.58 6.57 1.30
CA TRP A 79 17.54 5.58 1.77
C TRP A 79 16.98 4.17 1.74
N SER A 80 15.69 4.00 2.06
CA SER A 80 14.98 2.74 1.88
C SER A 80 14.98 2.29 0.42
N ILE A 81 14.79 3.23 -0.52
CA ILE A 81 14.84 2.90 -1.95
C ILE A 81 16.23 2.38 -2.33
N LEU A 82 17.30 3.05 -1.92
CA LEU A 82 18.67 2.59 -2.20
C LEU A 82 18.97 1.21 -1.59
N GLU A 83 18.59 1.01 -0.32
CA GLU A 83 18.79 -0.28 0.35
C GLU A 83 18.03 -1.41 -0.34
N LEU A 84 16.80 -1.14 -0.82
CA LEU A 84 16.01 -2.11 -1.59
C LEU A 84 16.63 -2.42 -2.95
N ILE A 85 17.17 -1.42 -3.67
CA ILE A 85 17.89 -1.62 -4.93
C ILE A 85 19.12 -2.49 -4.68
N ASP A 86 19.95 -2.14 -3.70
CA ASP A 86 21.17 -2.87 -3.37
C ASP A 86 20.90 -4.32 -2.92
N SER A 87 19.74 -4.55 -2.29
CA SER A 87 19.31 -5.90 -1.89
C SER A 87 18.95 -6.81 -3.07
N ASN A 88 18.63 -6.24 -4.23
CA ASN A 88 18.12 -6.95 -5.41
C ASN A 88 16.89 -7.84 -5.12
N LYS A 89 16.09 -7.50 -4.10
CA LYS A 89 14.86 -8.23 -3.71
C LYS A 89 13.62 -7.75 -4.47
N VAL A 90 13.63 -6.56 -5.09
CA VAL A 90 12.45 -5.95 -5.75
C VAL A 90 12.50 -6.17 -7.26
N LYS A 91 11.42 -6.70 -7.86
CA LYS A 91 11.35 -6.86 -9.33
C LYS A 91 11.01 -5.57 -10.07
N PHE A 92 9.99 -4.85 -9.63
CA PHE A 92 9.59 -3.59 -10.24
C PHE A 92 8.86 -2.68 -9.25
N TRP A 93 8.76 -1.41 -9.60
CA TRP A 93 8.14 -0.35 -8.83
C TRP A 93 6.87 0.09 -9.54
N VAL A 94 5.79 0.32 -8.79
CA VAL A 94 4.56 0.90 -9.31
C VAL A 94 4.31 2.21 -8.59
N VAL A 95 4.24 3.29 -9.37
CA VAL A 95 4.19 4.66 -8.84
C VAL A 95 3.14 5.49 -9.58
N PRO A 96 2.57 6.52 -8.94
CA PRO A 96 1.69 7.46 -9.62
C PRO A 96 2.48 8.39 -10.56
N LEU A 97 1.76 8.96 -11.51
CA LEU A 97 2.27 9.87 -12.54
C LEU A 97 3.23 10.95 -11.99
N GLY A 98 4.40 11.04 -12.60
CA GLY A 98 5.47 11.99 -12.29
C GLY A 98 6.55 11.46 -11.34
N ILE A 99 6.27 10.42 -10.54
CA ILE A 99 7.25 9.86 -9.59
C ILE A 99 8.33 9.04 -10.30
N LYS A 100 8.07 8.49 -11.50
CA LYS A 100 9.06 7.72 -12.25
C LYS A 100 10.35 8.50 -12.48
N SER A 101 10.24 9.77 -12.89
CA SER A 101 11.39 10.64 -13.08
C SER A 101 12.21 10.81 -11.80
N TRP A 102 11.56 10.91 -10.64
CA TRP A 102 12.26 11.00 -9.35
C TRP A 102 13.05 9.73 -9.03
N LEU A 103 12.45 8.55 -9.22
CA LEU A 103 13.14 7.27 -8.97
C LEU A 103 14.36 7.09 -9.89
N MET A 104 14.23 7.47 -11.16
CA MET A 104 15.32 7.42 -12.13
C MET A 104 16.44 8.41 -11.76
N ASP A 105 16.10 9.69 -11.60
CA ASP A 105 17.08 10.77 -11.48
C ASP A 105 17.75 10.80 -10.10
N ARG A 106 17.04 10.35 -9.06
CA ARG A 106 17.53 10.43 -7.67
C ARG A 106 18.05 9.11 -7.16
N ALA A 107 17.32 8.01 -7.40
CA ALA A 107 17.66 6.70 -6.85
C ALA A 107 18.33 5.76 -7.86
N GLY A 108 18.34 6.09 -9.16
CA GLY A 108 18.99 5.28 -10.19
C GLY A 108 18.24 4.01 -10.57
N VAL A 109 16.92 3.95 -10.32
CA VAL A 109 16.09 2.81 -10.73
C VAL A 109 15.97 2.78 -12.27
N SER A 110 16.13 1.60 -12.87
CA SER A 110 16.02 1.44 -14.32
C SER A 110 14.59 1.75 -14.81
N PRO A 111 14.41 2.46 -15.93
CA PRO A 111 13.08 2.86 -16.40
C PRO A 111 12.18 1.68 -16.78
N GLU A 112 12.75 0.53 -17.15
CA GLU A 112 12.03 -0.73 -17.41
C GLU A 112 11.49 -1.40 -16.14
N ASP A 113 12.07 -1.10 -14.98
CA ASP A 113 11.65 -1.60 -13.67
C ASP A 113 10.62 -0.67 -13.01
N ILE A 114 10.15 0.37 -13.71
CA ILE A 114 9.16 1.33 -13.18
C ILE A 114 7.93 1.38 -14.08
N VAL A 115 6.81 1.00 -13.48
CA VAL A 115 5.46 1.20 -14.00
C VAL A 115 4.90 2.49 -13.41
N GLU A 116 4.54 3.44 -14.27
CA GLU A 116 3.97 4.73 -13.90
C GLU A 116 2.51 4.80 -14.36
N LEU A 117 1.59 5.16 -13.46
CA LEU A 117 0.15 5.10 -13.70
C LEU A 117 -0.56 6.39 -13.29
N GLU A 118 -1.53 6.82 -14.10
CA GLU A 118 -2.54 7.81 -13.71
C GLU A 118 -3.72 7.12 -12.99
N TRP A 119 -4.56 7.89 -12.30
CA TRP A 119 -5.79 7.35 -11.69
C TRP A 119 -6.64 6.58 -12.68
N TRP A 120 -7.10 5.43 -12.21
CA TRP A 120 -7.88 4.42 -12.92
C TRP A 120 -7.14 3.62 -13.99
N GLU A 121 -5.87 3.90 -14.21
CA GLU A 121 -4.99 3.01 -14.97
C GLU A 121 -4.54 1.83 -14.13
N GLY A 122 -4.14 0.75 -14.79
CA GLY A 122 -3.69 -0.45 -14.11
C GLY A 122 -2.67 -1.25 -14.90
N GLU A 123 -1.94 -2.05 -14.14
CA GLU A 123 -0.87 -2.92 -14.62
C GLU A 123 -1.23 -4.38 -14.34
N GLN A 124 -0.99 -5.24 -15.32
CA GLN A 124 -1.30 -6.66 -15.21
C GLN A 124 -0.04 -7.52 -15.28
N GLN A 125 0.17 -8.31 -14.25
CA GLN A 125 1.28 -9.25 -14.15
C GLN A 125 0.78 -10.68 -14.10
N CYS A 126 1.55 -11.61 -14.65
CA CYS A 126 1.19 -13.03 -14.68
C CYS A 126 2.35 -13.87 -14.14
N LYS A 127 2.05 -14.77 -13.21
CA LYS A 127 2.96 -15.84 -12.78
C LYS A 127 2.45 -17.19 -13.25
N ARG A 128 3.36 -18.06 -13.70
CA ARG A 128 3.09 -19.50 -13.86
C ARG A 128 3.63 -20.20 -12.61
N GLY A 129 2.75 -20.84 -11.85
CA GLY A 129 3.14 -21.82 -10.83
C GLY A 129 3.08 -23.24 -11.40
N ASP A 130 3.50 -24.22 -10.59
CA ASP A 130 3.61 -25.64 -10.97
C ASP A 130 2.30 -26.29 -11.43
N SER A 131 1.15 -25.70 -11.07
CA SER A 131 -0.17 -26.25 -11.40
C SER A 131 -1.20 -25.25 -11.91
N ASN A 132 -0.96 -23.92 -11.82
CA ASN A 132 -1.90 -22.90 -12.30
C ASN A 132 -1.22 -21.56 -12.64
N LYS A 133 -1.76 -20.82 -13.62
CA LYS A 133 -1.38 -19.43 -13.91
C LYS A 133 -2.12 -18.49 -12.95
N HIS A 134 -1.45 -17.54 -12.34
CA HIS A 134 -2.03 -16.50 -11.51
C HIS A 134 -1.82 -15.12 -12.14
N GLU A 135 -2.85 -14.29 -12.07
CA GLU A 135 -2.86 -12.92 -12.58
C GLU A 135 -2.92 -11.95 -11.40
N LEU A 136 -2.08 -10.92 -11.42
CA LEU A 136 -2.11 -9.79 -10.50
C LEU A 136 -2.51 -8.57 -11.30
N VAL A 137 -3.57 -7.89 -10.89
CA VAL A 137 -3.97 -6.59 -11.44
C VAL A 137 -3.77 -5.55 -10.35
N ILE A 138 -2.97 -4.54 -10.65
CA ILE A 138 -2.71 -3.39 -9.78
C ILE A 138 -3.38 -2.19 -10.45
N THR A 139 -4.19 -1.43 -9.73
CA THR A 139 -4.89 -0.25 -10.25
C THR A 139 -4.57 0.94 -9.38
N CYS A 140 -4.09 2.01 -10.02
CA CYS A 140 -3.92 3.32 -9.41
C CYS A 140 -5.31 3.89 -9.14
N ALA A 141 -5.71 4.01 -7.88
CA ALA A 141 -6.99 4.58 -7.50
C ALA A 141 -6.79 6.01 -6.95
N PRO A 142 -7.77 6.90 -7.07
CA PRO A 142 -7.63 8.25 -6.54
C PRO A 142 -7.54 8.27 -5.01
N ALA A 143 -6.99 9.36 -4.47
CA ALA A 143 -6.94 9.69 -3.05
C ALA A 143 -7.12 11.21 -2.89
N GLN A 144 -7.62 11.67 -1.75
CA GLN A 144 -7.67 13.10 -1.43
C GLN A 144 -6.42 13.46 -0.63
N HIS A 145 -5.36 13.82 -1.33
CA HIS A 145 -4.08 14.19 -0.72
C HIS A 145 -3.35 15.21 -1.61
N TRP A 146 -2.04 15.35 -1.42
CA TRP A 146 -1.18 16.25 -2.18
C TRP A 146 0.25 15.68 -2.22
N CYS A 147 1.14 16.34 -2.95
CA CYS A 147 2.55 15.94 -3.09
C CYS A 147 3.48 17.14 -2.92
N SER A 148 4.63 16.96 -2.29
CA SER A 148 5.74 17.92 -2.28
C SER A 148 7.01 17.33 -1.66
N ARG A 149 8.16 17.65 -2.27
CA ARG A 149 9.49 17.34 -1.70
C ARG A 149 10.38 18.56 -1.59
N SER A 150 10.01 19.65 -2.24
CA SER A 150 10.73 20.92 -2.20
C SER A 150 9.74 22.09 -2.23
N PRO A 151 10.17 23.30 -1.82
CA PRO A 151 9.30 24.48 -1.85
C PRO A 151 8.71 24.84 -3.22
N PHE A 152 9.22 24.26 -4.31
CA PHE A 152 8.87 24.60 -5.69
C PHE A 152 8.19 23.48 -6.49
N ASP A 153 7.85 22.36 -5.85
CA ASP A 153 7.29 21.19 -6.54
C ASP A 153 5.94 20.70 -6.02
N ARG A 154 5.25 21.54 -5.23
CA ARG A 154 3.92 21.21 -4.73
C ARG A 154 2.98 20.82 -5.88
N ASN A 155 2.38 19.65 -5.75
CA ASN A 155 1.43 19.03 -6.69
C ASN A 155 1.96 18.87 -8.12
N ARG A 156 3.29 18.81 -8.32
CA ARG A 156 3.88 18.49 -9.64
C ARG A 156 3.87 17.00 -9.97
N ARG A 157 3.61 16.16 -8.98
CA ARG A 157 3.51 14.69 -9.10
C ARG A 157 2.20 14.25 -8.48
N LEU A 158 1.64 13.18 -9.02
CA LEU A 158 0.36 12.64 -8.59
C LEU A 158 0.52 11.87 -7.27
N TRP A 159 -0.58 11.79 -6.51
CA TRP A 159 -0.75 10.95 -5.32
C TRP A 159 -1.90 9.97 -5.58
N CYS A 160 -1.89 8.79 -4.97
CA CYS A 160 -2.93 7.79 -5.21
C CYS A 160 -3.13 6.86 -4.01
N SER A 161 -4.19 6.06 -4.11
CA SER A 161 -4.35 4.80 -3.39
C SER A 161 -4.14 3.65 -4.38
N TRP A 162 -3.96 2.42 -3.88
CA TRP A 162 -3.73 1.24 -4.70
C TRP A 162 -4.79 0.16 -4.47
N ALA A 163 -5.41 -0.30 -5.54
CA ALA A 163 -6.27 -1.48 -5.53
C ALA A 163 -5.55 -2.64 -6.21
N VAL A 164 -5.44 -3.76 -5.53
CA VAL A 164 -4.74 -4.95 -6.03
C VAL A 164 -5.70 -6.14 -6.05
N ARG A 165 -5.69 -6.90 -7.14
CA ARG A 165 -6.47 -8.14 -7.28
C ARG A 165 -5.60 -9.27 -7.81
N ALA A 166 -5.44 -10.33 -7.02
CA ALA A 166 -4.81 -11.58 -7.44
C ALA A 166 -5.89 -12.60 -7.82
N THR A 167 -5.85 -13.14 -9.04
CA THR A 167 -6.83 -14.08 -9.60
C THR A 167 -6.14 -15.35 -10.10
N PRO A 168 -6.45 -16.53 -9.55
CA PRO A 168 -6.01 -17.80 -10.13
C PRO A 168 -6.74 -18.09 -11.45
N SER A 169 -6.07 -18.70 -12.44
CA SER A 169 -6.68 -18.98 -13.76
C SER A 169 -7.87 -19.92 -13.69
N ALA A 170 -7.88 -20.86 -12.73
CA ALA A 170 -9.01 -21.75 -12.48
C ALA A 170 -10.26 -21.02 -11.98
N ALA A 171 -10.13 -19.84 -11.34
CA ALA A 171 -11.29 -19.00 -10.98
C ALA A 171 -12.00 -18.38 -12.20
N LYS A 172 -11.36 -18.38 -13.38
CA LYS A 172 -11.98 -17.92 -14.63
C LYS A 172 -12.79 -19.02 -15.33
N SER A 173 -12.74 -20.27 -14.85
CA SER A 173 -13.36 -21.44 -15.47
C SER A 173 -14.14 -22.31 -14.47
N ILE A 174 -15.46 -22.13 -14.45
CA ILE A 174 -16.52 -23.10 -14.10
C ILE A 174 -16.82 -23.34 -12.60
N GLU A 175 -18.14 -23.26 -12.33
CA GLU A 175 -18.89 -23.76 -11.19
C GLU A 175 -18.62 -25.26 -10.93
N THR A 176 -17.86 -25.62 -9.90
CA THR A 176 -17.95 -26.97 -9.33
C THR A 176 -17.92 -26.94 -7.81
N THR A 177 -18.81 -27.72 -7.22
CA THR A 177 -19.04 -27.87 -5.79
C THR A 177 -18.21 -29.03 -5.25
N THR A 178 -17.12 -28.74 -4.55
CA THR A 178 -16.60 -29.41 -3.31
C THR A 178 -15.11 -29.11 -3.12
N HIS A 179 -14.75 -28.65 -1.93
CA HIS A 179 -13.42 -28.14 -1.48
C HIS A 179 -13.01 -26.79 -2.11
N SER A 180 -12.39 -25.94 -1.29
CA SER A 180 -12.19 -24.50 -1.46
C SER A 180 -11.83 -24.11 -2.90
N GLN A 181 -12.84 -23.63 -3.63
CA GLN A 181 -12.66 -23.21 -5.01
C GLN A 181 -11.63 -22.08 -5.09
N PRO A 182 -10.69 -22.13 -6.06
CA PRO A 182 -9.75 -21.03 -6.27
C PRO A 182 -10.55 -19.77 -6.55
N ARG A 183 -10.35 -18.72 -5.73
CA ARG A 183 -11.05 -17.44 -5.85
C ARG A 183 -10.06 -16.30 -6.01
N SER A 184 -10.53 -15.17 -6.52
CA SER A 184 -9.74 -13.94 -6.47
C SER A 184 -9.63 -13.41 -5.05
N HIS A 185 -8.49 -12.80 -4.75
CA HIS A 185 -8.25 -12.05 -3.51
C HIS A 185 -7.92 -10.61 -3.84
N SER A 186 -8.48 -9.68 -3.08
CA SER A 186 -8.30 -8.24 -3.31
C SER A 186 -7.78 -7.50 -2.07
N PHE A 187 -6.81 -6.61 -2.30
CA PHE A 187 -6.18 -5.76 -1.30
C PHE A 187 -6.35 -4.29 -1.69
N TYR A 188 -6.61 -3.43 -0.72
CA TYR A 188 -6.65 -1.98 -0.90
C TYR A 188 -5.62 -1.31 0.02
N PHE A 189 -4.78 -0.44 -0.53
CA PHE A 189 -3.87 0.40 0.24
C PHE A 189 -4.26 1.85 0.02
N ALA A 190 -4.71 2.52 1.07
CA ALA A 190 -5.25 3.87 0.95
C ALA A 190 -4.19 4.94 0.66
N GLY A 191 -2.91 4.68 0.96
CA GLY A 191 -1.93 5.75 1.10
C GLY A 191 -2.37 6.73 2.19
N ASP A 192 -2.05 8.00 2.00
CA ASP A 192 -2.67 9.08 2.76
C ASP A 192 -3.86 9.64 2.01
N THR A 193 -4.96 9.86 2.73
CA THR A 193 -6.17 10.43 2.15
C THR A 193 -7.06 11.05 3.21
N GLY A 194 -7.68 12.17 2.86
CA GLY A 194 -8.85 12.71 3.55
C GLY A 194 -10.14 11.99 3.14
N LEU A 195 -11.26 12.42 3.75
CA LEU A 195 -12.61 12.02 3.39
C LEU A 195 -13.38 13.24 2.81
N PRO A 196 -13.52 13.35 1.46
CA PRO A 196 -14.14 14.52 0.86
C PRO A 196 -15.64 14.58 1.19
N PRO A 197 -16.17 15.69 1.73
CA PRO A 197 -17.57 15.78 2.15
C PRO A 197 -18.54 15.85 0.96
N GLU A 198 -18.11 16.41 -0.17
CA GLU A 198 -18.97 16.69 -1.32
C GLU A 198 -18.73 15.74 -2.51
N PHE A 199 -17.73 14.86 -2.41
CA PHE A 199 -17.37 13.95 -3.48
C PHE A 199 -17.24 12.53 -2.94
N PRO A 200 -18.01 11.55 -3.46
CA PRO A 200 -18.04 10.19 -2.92
C PRO A 200 -16.83 9.36 -3.39
N LEU A 201 -15.62 9.90 -3.24
CA LEU A 201 -14.35 9.34 -3.72
C LEU A 201 -14.21 7.84 -3.41
N HIS A 202 -14.32 7.50 -2.13
CA HIS A 202 -14.09 6.14 -1.65
C HIS A 202 -15.20 5.17 -2.05
N HIS A 203 -16.43 5.67 -2.22
CA HIS A 203 -17.53 4.86 -2.77
C HIS A 203 -17.28 4.52 -4.24
N GLN A 204 -16.79 5.46 -5.05
CA GLN A 204 -16.45 5.16 -6.45
C GLN A 204 -15.38 4.07 -6.56
N ILE A 205 -14.40 4.07 -5.65
CA ILE A 205 -13.38 3.01 -5.56
C ILE A 205 -14.03 1.68 -5.17
N GLY A 206 -14.88 1.67 -4.13
CA GLY A 206 -15.60 0.47 -3.70
C GLY A 206 -16.53 -0.12 -4.76
N ASP A 207 -17.21 0.73 -5.53
CA ASP A 207 -18.13 0.34 -6.58
C ASP A 207 -17.41 -0.21 -7.82
N ARG A 208 -16.27 0.39 -8.18
CA ARG A 208 -15.51 0.01 -9.39
C ARG A 208 -14.54 -1.14 -9.15
N LEU A 209 -13.87 -1.15 -7.99
CA LEU A 209 -12.73 -2.01 -7.72
C LEU A 209 -12.96 -2.95 -6.54
N GLY A 210 -13.88 -2.61 -5.64
CA GLY A 210 -14.26 -3.46 -4.51
C GLY A 210 -15.20 -4.62 -4.89
N PRO A 211 -15.65 -5.42 -3.91
CA PRO A 211 -15.21 -5.39 -2.51
C PRO A 211 -13.75 -5.86 -2.34
N PHE A 212 -13.13 -5.44 -1.23
CA PHE A 212 -11.77 -5.83 -0.87
C PHE A 212 -11.77 -6.88 0.25
N ASP A 213 -10.90 -7.89 0.18
CA ASP A 213 -10.73 -8.84 1.28
C ASP A 213 -10.00 -8.20 2.46
N LEU A 214 -9.02 -7.34 2.17
CA LEU A 214 -8.23 -6.63 3.17
C LEU A 214 -7.95 -5.20 2.69
N ALA A 215 -7.95 -4.25 3.61
CA ALA A 215 -7.49 -2.89 3.36
C ALA A 215 -6.44 -2.46 4.39
N ALA A 216 -5.54 -1.56 4.01
CA ALA A 216 -4.66 -0.82 4.90
C ALA A 216 -5.05 0.67 4.81
N ILE A 217 -5.52 1.25 5.91
CA ILE A 217 -6.14 2.59 5.96
C ILE A 217 -5.47 3.43 7.04
N PRO A 218 -5.07 4.69 6.76
CA PRO A 218 -4.43 5.56 7.72
C PRO A 218 -5.40 5.95 8.84
N ILE A 219 -4.87 6.15 10.05
CA ILE A 219 -5.67 6.62 11.20
C ILE A 219 -5.04 7.79 11.96
N GLY A 220 -3.82 8.19 11.63
CA GLY A 220 -3.08 9.27 12.30
C GLY A 220 -2.83 10.48 11.40
N ALA A 221 -2.16 11.49 11.95
CA ALA A 221 -1.88 12.80 11.35
C ALA A 221 -3.16 13.59 11.02
N TYR A 222 -4.10 13.71 11.96
CA TYR A 222 -5.40 14.35 11.72
C TYR A 222 -5.65 15.63 12.53
N GLU A 223 -4.79 15.99 13.49
CA GLU A 223 -4.89 17.27 14.21
C GLU A 223 -3.82 18.30 13.76
N PRO A 224 -4.14 19.60 13.68
CA PRO A 224 -5.43 20.18 14.00
C PRO A 224 -6.44 19.96 12.85
N ASN A 225 -7.65 19.51 13.20
CA ASN A 225 -8.65 19.07 12.21
C ASN A 225 -8.97 20.11 11.12
N TRP A 226 -8.99 21.41 11.43
CA TRP A 226 -9.27 22.46 10.44
C TRP A 226 -8.26 22.51 9.29
N PHE A 227 -7.04 22.02 9.51
CA PHE A 227 -5.95 22.00 8.53
C PHE A 227 -5.77 20.61 7.91
N MET A 228 -5.75 19.56 8.74
CA MET A 228 -5.38 18.22 8.29
C MET A 228 -6.50 17.50 7.52
N ARG A 229 -7.78 17.81 7.80
CA ARG A 229 -8.95 17.11 7.22
C ARG A 229 -9.02 17.12 5.69
N GLU A 230 -8.34 18.06 5.04
CA GLU A 230 -8.31 18.13 3.58
C GLU A 230 -7.43 17.05 2.95
N SER A 231 -6.58 16.38 3.74
CA SER A 231 -5.54 15.46 3.25
C SER A 231 -5.37 14.19 4.09
N HIS A 232 -5.85 14.18 5.32
CA HIS A 232 -5.81 13.02 6.22
C HIS A 232 -7.17 12.79 6.87
N CYS A 233 -7.55 11.52 6.97
CA CYS A 233 -8.73 11.10 7.70
C CYS A 233 -8.42 10.84 9.17
N ASN A 234 -9.35 11.16 10.05
CA ASN A 234 -9.29 10.71 11.44
C ASN A 234 -9.79 9.24 11.59
N PRO A 235 -9.67 8.61 12.77
CA PRO A 235 -10.09 7.22 12.98
C PRO A 235 -11.58 6.94 12.65
N ALA A 236 -12.49 7.86 12.94
CA ALA A 236 -13.90 7.71 12.60
C ALA A 236 -14.15 7.78 11.08
N GLU A 237 -13.41 8.64 10.38
CA GLU A 237 -13.43 8.73 8.93
C GLU A 237 -12.77 7.51 8.27
N ALA A 238 -11.73 6.94 8.88
CA ALA A 238 -11.13 5.68 8.42
C ALA A 238 -12.13 4.51 8.41
N VAL A 239 -13.04 4.44 9.40
CA VAL A 239 -14.15 3.47 9.41
C VAL A 239 -15.14 3.73 8.26
N LYS A 240 -15.44 4.99 7.96
CA LYS A 240 -16.28 5.35 6.80
C LYS A 240 -15.61 4.97 5.49
N ILE A 241 -14.29 5.17 5.36
CA ILE A 241 -13.51 4.75 4.19
C ILE A 241 -13.56 3.23 4.05
N HIS A 242 -13.34 2.47 5.14
CA HIS A 242 -13.46 1.02 5.16
C HIS A 242 -14.82 0.54 4.59
N GLN A 243 -15.91 1.17 5.04
CA GLN A 243 -17.27 0.87 4.57
C GLN A 243 -17.45 1.25 3.09
N ALA A 244 -17.00 2.45 2.70
CA ALA A 244 -17.15 2.99 1.36
C ALA A 244 -16.41 2.18 0.30
N VAL A 245 -15.18 1.73 0.60
CA VAL A 245 -14.42 0.83 -0.30
C VAL A 245 -14.91 -0.62 -0.24
N ARG A 246 -15.85 -0.93 0.66
CA ARG A 246 -16.43 -2.27 0.85
C ARG A 246 -15.38 -3.30 1.22
N ALA A 247 -14.44 -2.91 2.09
CA ALA A 247 -13.43 -3.82 2.64
C ALA A 247 -14.08 -4.77 3.66
N ARG A 248 -13.67 -6.04 3.66
CA ARG A 248 -14.12 -7.03 4.65
C ARG A 248 -13.37 -6.89 5.98
N ARG A 249 -12.10 -6.52 5.91
CA ARG A 249 -11.21 -6.28 7.05
C ARG A 249 -10.28 -5.12 6.71
N SER A 250 -9.87 -4.37 7.72
CA SER A 250 -8.85 -3.34 7.57
C SER A 250 -7.77 -3.48 8.64
N VAL A 251 -6.56 -3.05 8.30
CA VAL A 251 -5.44 -2.83 9.22
C VAL A 251 -5.15 -1.33 9.25
N ALA A 252 -5.01 -0.78 10.45
CA ALA A 252 -4.63 0.62 10.63
C ALA A 252 -3.16 0.84 10.26
N ILE A 253 -2.86 1.94 9.56
CA ILE A 253 -1.51 2.39 9.22
C ILE A 253 -1.35 3.89 9.53
N HIS A 254 -0.17 4.46 9.25
CA HIS A 254 0.09 5.91 9.35
C HIS A 254 -0.09 6.49 10.77
N PHE A 255 0.18 5.70 11.80
CA PHE A 255 0.15 6.14 13.20
C PHE A 255 1.35 5.59 13.97
N ASP A 256 1.58 6.16 15.16
CA ASP A 256 2.56 5.69 16.15
C ASP A 256 4.04 5.73 15.71
N THR A 257 4.35 6.16 14.49
CA THR A 257 5.70 6.00 13.90
C THR A 257 6.48 7.32 13.77
N PHE A 258 5.84 8.39 13.34
CA PHE A 258 6.42 9.74 13.25
C PHE A 258 5.47 10.75 13.90
N ASP A 259 6.04 11.80 14.51
CA ASP A 259 5.29 12.96 15.02
C ASP A 259 5.02 13.95 13.88
N LEU A 260 3.93 13.69 13.15
CA LEU A 260 3.56 14.41 11.92
C LEU A 260 2.49 15.48 12.14
N ALA A 261 1.75 15.42 13.24
CA ALA A 261 0.64 16.34 13.52
C ALA A 261 0.39 16.45 15.04
N ASP A 262 -0.62 17.22 15.45
CA ASP A 262 -0.78 17.65 16.85
C ASP A 262 -1.49 16.63 17.75
N GLU A 263 -1.98 15.51 17.22
CA GLU A 263 -2.64 14.49 18.05
C GLU A 263 -1.66 13.74 18.96
N PRO A 264 -2.08 13.29 20.16
CA PRO A 264 -1.25 12.44 20.98
C PRO A 264 -0.97 11.10 20.28
N ARG A 265 0.29 10.68 20.29
CA ARG A 265 0.80 9.46 19.66
C ARG A 265 -0.08 8.21 19.83
N GLU A 266 -0.58 7.95 21.05
CA GLU A 266 -1.37 6.75 21.38
C GLU A 266 -2.88 6.91 21.16
N GLU A 267 -3.36 8.11 20.83
CA GLU A 267 -4.78 8.42 20.67
C GLU A 267 -5.43 7.72 19.46
N PRO A 268 -4.83 7.68 18.26
CA PRO A 268 -5.47 7.11 17.08
C PRO A 268 -6.07 5.70 17.27
N PRO A 269 -5.33 4.70 17.80
CA PRO A 269 -5.91 3.36 18.02
C PRO A 269 -6.99 3.36 19.10
N GLN A 270 -6.91 4.23 20.11
CA GLN A 270 -7.94 4.33 21.16
C GLN A 270 -9.25 4.89 20.62
N LEU A 271 -9.19 5.87 19.71
CA LEU A 271 -10.36 6.39 19.02
C LEU A 271 -10.92 5.36 18.04
N LEU A 272 -10.07 4.67 17.28
CA LEU A 272 -10.52 3.62 16.36
C LEU A 272 -11.33 2.54 17.09
N LEU A 273 -10.87 2.10 18.27
CA LEU A 273 -11.58 1.11 19.09
C LEU A 273 -12.97 1.56 19.58
N LYS A 274 -13.26 2.86 19.60
CA LYS A 274 -14.58 3.39 19.97
C LYS A 274 -15.58 3.39 18.82
N GLU A 275 -15.08 3.23 17.58
CA GLU A 275 -15.88 3.29 16.35
C GLU A 275 -16.28 1.90 15.83
N VAL A 276 -15.75 0.81 16.41
CA VAL A 276 -15.93 -0.60 15.96
C VAL A 276 -16.64 -1.50 16.97
#